data_AF-A0A832ANF5-F1
#
_entry.id   AF-A0A832ANF5-F1
#
_cell.length_a   1.000
_cell.length_b   1.000
_cell.length_c   1.000
_cell.angle_alpha   90.00
_cell.angle_beta   90.00
_cell.angle_gamma   90.00
#
_symmetry.space_group_name_H-M   'P 1'
#
loop_
_entity.id
_entity.type
_entity.pdbx_description
1 polymer ?
#
loop_
_entity_poly.entity_id
_entity_poly.type
_entity_poly.pdbx_seq_one_letter_code
_entity_poly.pdbx_strand_id
1 'polypeptide(L)'
;MARYQKTGTVDGYAALKAAARAAPGVHVSHTALPAKRVIECYKCGYTFQQHGKTTTTTCSKCRHVLDLTDHTLERDCNETIQTCGTITIPDRVAINGGNLIGNDVRLDGTLRAGTIRALRRLELGPGASFPEHLVTARDLKILRGAVIVFEQPAEFRDVEIAGVMRGRLRASGTVTIHPGAEFAGELTTARLIVADGGGLNARVRVEVR
;
A
#
# COMPACT_ATOMS: atom_id res chain seq x y z
N MET A 1 -79.72 11.41 40.43
CA MET A 1 -78.57 12.24 40.03
C MET A 1 -77.31 11.41 40.16
N ALA A 2 -76.76 10.96 39.02
CA ALA A 2 -75.68 9.99 38.93
C ALA A 2 -74.31 10.64 39.17
N ARG A 3 -73.45 10.00 39.97
CA ARG A 3 -72.07 10.39 40.23
C ARG A 3 -71.14 9.55 39.35
N TYR A 4 -70.37 10.22 38.51
CA TYR A 4 -69.35 9.65 37.63
C TYR A 4 -67.97 9.71 38.31
N GLN A 5 -67.21 8.61 38.22
CA GLN A 5 -65.88 8.42 38.81
C GLN A 5 -64.81 9.29 38.11
N LYS A 6 -63.82 9.76 38.89
CA LYS A 6 -62.56 10.32 38.38
C LYS A 6 -61.44 9.31 38.56
N THR A 7 -60.73 9.03 37.47
CA THR A 7 -59.44 8.33 37.41
C THR A 7 -58.28 9.31 37.56
N GLY A 8 -57.18 8.85 38.17
CA GLY A 8 -55.85 9.47 38.18
C GLY A 8 -54.99 8.88 39.31
N THR A 9 -53.69 8.65 39.22
CA THR A 9 -52.68 8.67 38.15
C THR A 9 -51.40 8.07 38.76
N VAL A 10 -51.03 6.89 38.27
CA VAL A 10 -49.72 6.18 38.21
C VAL A 10 -48.48 6.60 39.04
N ASP A 11 -48.06 5.71 39.94
CA ASP A 11 -46.71 5.59 40.55
C ASP A 11 -45.66 5.04 39.54
N GLY A 12 -45.22 5.86 38.58
CA GLY A 12 -44.28 5.44 37.53
C GLY A 12 -42.79 5.67 37.81
N TYR A 13 -42.44 6.51 38.80
CA TYR A 13 -41.08 7.07 38.90
C TYR A 13 -40.09 6.19 39.70
N ALA A 14 -40.57 5.35 40.61
CA ALA A 14 -39.72 4.51 41.45
C ALA A 14 -39.17 3.28 40.69
N ALA A 15 -39.94 2.72 39.75
CA ALA A 15 -39.55 1.55 38.97
C ALA A 15 -38.42 1.86 37.95
N LEU A 16 -38.39 3.07 37.39
CA LEU A 16 -37.38 3.47 36.41
C LEU A 16 -35.98 3.66 37.03
N LYS A 17 -35.89 4.02 38.31
CA LYS A 17 -34.61 4.28 38.98
C LYS A 17 -33.89 2.99 39.40
N ALA A 18 -34.62 1.89 39.60
CA ALA A 18 -34.03 0.59 39.94
C ALA A 18 -33.45 -0.15 38.71
N ALA A 19 -34.04 0.04 37.53
CA ALA A 19 -33.56 -0.60 36.29
C ALA A 19 -32.26 0.01 35.73
N ALA A 20 -31.94 1.26 36.06
CA ALA A 20 -30.75 1.96 35.55
C ALA A 20 -29.43 1.51 36.20
N ARG A 21 -29.46 0.65 37.23
CA ARG A 21 -28.28 0.27 38.03
C ARG A 21 -27.69 -1.10 37.70
N ALA A 22 -28.18 -1.75 36.64
CA ALA A 22 -27.78 -3.10 36.23
C ALA A 22 -27.35 -3.18 34.75
N ALA A 23 -26.62 -2.18 34.26
CA ALA A 23 -25.86 -2.34 33.02
C ALA A 23 -24.39 -2.63 33.38
N PRO A 24 -23.84 -3.80 33.03
CA PRO A 24 -22.42 -4.04 33.20
C PRO A 24 -21.65 -3.02 32.36
N GLY A 25 -20.72 -2.30 32.99
CA GLY A 25 -19.84 -1.36 32.32
C GLY A 25 -19.12 -2.07 31.19
N VAL A 26 -19.33 -1.61 29.95
CA VAL A 26 -18.52 -2.00 28.81
C VAL A 26 -17.13 -1.42 29.05
N HIS A 27 -16.27 -2.22 29.65
CA HIS A 27 -14.84 -1.95 29.65
C HIS A 27 -14.39 -1.98 28.19
N VAL A 28 -14.10 -0.82 27.61
CA VAL A 28 -13.44 -0.70 26.30
C VAL A 28 -12.01 -1.19 26.50
N SER A 29 -11.83 -2.52 26.50
CA SER A 29 -10.64 -3.19 27.02
C SER A 29 -9.42 -3.04 26.13
N HIS A 30 -9.55 -2.56 24.89
CA HIS A 30 -8.42 -2.13 24.07
C HIS A 30 -8.87 -1.08 23.05
N THR A 31 -8.50 0.19 23.23
CA THR A 31 -8.44 1.12 22.10
C THR A 31 -7.27 0.68 21.23
N ALA A 32 -7.54 -0.16 20.22
CA ALA A 32 -6.53 -0.53 19.25
C ALA A 32 -5.98 0.76 18.62
N LEU A 33 -4.71 1.08 18.88
CA LEU A 33 -4.06 2.22 18.24
C LEU A 33 -4.21 2.04 16.72
N PRO A 34 -4.74 3.04 16.00
CA PRO A 34 -4.88 2.95 14.57
C PRO A 34 -3.53 2.67 13.91
N ALA A 35 -3.52 1.77 12.92
CA ALA A 35 -2.31 1.41 12.19
C ALA A 35 -1.57 2.65 11.73
N LYS A 36 -0.30 2.75 12.14
CA LYS A 36 0.59 3.83 11.80
C LYS A 36 1.07 3.62 10.37
N ARG A 37 0.78 4.56 9.47
CA ARG A 37 1.28 4.52 8.09
C ARG A 37 2.23 5.68 7.83
N VAL A 38 3.32 5.39 7.13
CA VAL A 38 4.25 6.40 6.62
C VAL A 38 3.75 6.82 5.25
N ILE A 39 3.54 8.12 5.07
CA ILE A 39 3.10 8.71 3.82
C ILE A 39 4.16 9.67 3.33
N GLU A 40 4.40 9.67 2.03
CA GLU A 40 5.18 10.69 1.34
C GLU A 40 4.27 11.62 0.55
N CYS A 41 4.47 12.93 0.69
CA CYS A 41 3.72 13.92 -0.08
C CYS A 41 4.12 13.89 -1.55
N TYR A 42 3.21 13.52 -2.45
CA TYR A 42 3.49 13.49 -3.90
C TYR A 42 3.89 14.85 -4.49
N LYS A 43 3.61 15.97 -3.80
CA LYS A 43 3.97 17.33 -4.26
C LYS A 43 5.34 17.81 -3.79
N CYS A 44 5.73 17.54 -2.55
CA CYS A 44 6.98 18.09 -1.98
C CYS A 44 7.98 17.05 -1.44
N GLY A 45 7.64 15.76 -1.50
CA GLY A 45 8.48 14.65 -1.02
C GLY A 45 8.64 14.57 0.50
N TYR A 46 7.93 15.41 1.27
CA TYR A 46 8.01 15.33 2.73
C TYR A 46 7.34 14.05 3.24
N THR A 47 8.10 13.27 3.99
CA THR A 47 7.62 12.03 4.63
C THR A 47 7.14 12.32 6.05
N PHE A 48 5.97 11.80 6.40
CA PHE A 48 5.42 11.94 7.74
C PHE A 48 4.53 10.75 8.10
N GLN A 49 4.23 10.65 9.38
CA GLN A 49 3.45 9.55 9.92
C GLN A 49 2.02 10.01 10.15
N GLN A 50 1.07 9.23 9.64
CA GLN A 50 -0.34 9.46 9.90
C GLN A 50 -0.91 8.33 10.74
N HIS A 51 -1.68 8.73 11.73
CA HIS A 51 -2.52 7.85 12.52
C HIS A 51 -3.95 7.93 11.99
N GLY A 52 -4.65 6.80 11.97
CA GLY A 52 -6.07 6.76 11.67
C GLY A 52 -6.42 6.44 10.22
N LYS A 53 -7.71 6.22 10.00
CA LYS A 53 -8.34 5.98 8.70
C LYS A 53 -8.98 7.28 8.20
N THR A 54 -8.18 8.26 7.82
CA THR A 54 -8.67 9.45 7.11
C THR A 54 -8.49 9.24 5.62
N THR A 55 -9.43 9.76 4.82
CA THR A 55 -9.36 9.72 3.34
C THR A 55 -8.55 10.87 2.77
N THR A 56 -8.35 11.95 3.52
CA THR A 56 -7.50 13.08 3.13
C THR A 56 -6.65 13.54 4.30
N THR A 57 -5.53 14.18 4.01
CA THR A 57 -4.70 14.86 5.02
C THR A 57 -4.01 16.07 4.43
N THR A 58 -3.53 16.98 5.27
CA THR A 58 -2.76 18.14 4.81
C THR A 58 -1.29 17.91 5.08
N CYS A 59 -0.44 18.10 4.07
CA CYS A 59 1.00 18.00 4.24
C CYS A 59 1.51 19.07 5.22
N SER A 60 2.23 18.66 6.26
CA SER A 60 2.79 19.57 7.27
C SER A 60 3.81 20.58 6.71
N LYS A 61 4.42 20.29 5.54
CA LYS A 61 5.44 21.13 4.91
C LYS A 61 4.86 22.09 3.87
N CYS A 62 4.15 21.57 2.87
CA CYS A 62 3.66 22.38 1.75
C CYS A 62 2.17 22.74 1.83
N ARG A 63 1.46 22.29 2.88
CA ARG A 63 0.01 22.49 3.10
C ARG A 63 -0.91 22.00 1.98
N HIS A 64 -0.39 21.21 1.04
CA HIS A 64 -1.22 20.60 0.02
C HIS A 64 -2.14 19.56 0.65
N VAL A 65 -3.39 19.52 0.20
CA VAL A 65 -4.35 18.47 0.56
C VAL A 65 -3.98 17.23 -0.24
N LEU A 66 -3.73 16.14 0.47
CA LEU A 66 -3.36 14.85 -0.07
C LEU A 66 -4.55 13.91 0.02
N ASP A 67 -4.86 13.27 -1.09
CA ASP A 67 -5.74 12.11 -1.12
C ASP A 67 -5.02 10.89 -0.55
N LEU A 68 -5.67 10.12 0.31
CA LEU A 68 -5.17 8.90 0.96
C LEU A 68 -5.97 7.67 0.53
N THR A 69 -6.90 7.83 -0.39
CA THR A 69 -7.76 6.76 -0.85
C THR A 69 -6.98 5.80 -1.74
N ASP A 70 -7.27 4.51 -1.56
CA ASP A 70 -6.76 3.47 -2.44
C ASP A 70 -7.62 3.45 -3.71
N HIS A 71 -6.97 3.37 -4.86
CA HIS A 71 -7.62 3.36 -6.17
C HIS A 71 -7.37 2.02 -6.85
N THR A 72 -8.44 1.34 -7.26
CA THR A 72 -8.36 0.14 -8.10
C THR A 72 -8.89 0.48 -9.48
N LEU A 73 -8.07 0.29 -10.51
CA LEU A 73 -8.50 0.54 -11.88
C LEU A 73 -9.41 -0.59 -12.35
N GLU A 74 -10.63 -0.25 -12.75
CA GLU A 74 -11.58 -1.22 -13.31
C GLU A 74 -11.52 -1.29 -14.85
N ARG A 75 -11.00 -0.24 -15.48
CA ARG A 75 -10.98 -0.04 -16.93
C ARG A 75 -9.66 0.57 -17.36
N ASP A 76 -9.39 0.48 -18.65
CA ASP A 76 -8.24 1.14 -19.26
C ASP A 76 -8.18 2.62 -18.87
N CYS A 77 -6.99 3.07 -18.50
CA CYS A 77 -6.77 4.39 -17.93
C CYS A 77 -5.85 5.22 -18.82
N ASN A 78 -6.26 6.46 -19.06
CA ASN A 78 -5.50 7.50 -19.74
C ASN A 78 -5.39 8.78 -18.88
N GLU A 79 -5.91 8.75 -17.66
CA GLU A 79 -6.02 9.90 -16.76
C GLU A 79 -4.86 9.94 -15.76
N THR A 80 -4.66 11.12 -15.17
CA THR A 80 -3.68 11.32 -14.10
C THR A 80 -4.34 11.05 -12.76
N ILE A 81 -3.78 10.11 -12.00
CA ILE A 81 -4.26 9.73 -10.66
C ILE A 81 -3.14 10.00 -9.68
N GLN A 82 -3.42 10.83 -8.67
CA GLN A 82 -2.45 11.20 -7.64
C GLN A 82 -3.04 10.90 -6.28
N THR A 83 -2.46 9.93 -5.58
CA THR A 83 -2.85 9.54 -4.24
C THR A 83 -1.63 9.23 -3.38
N CYS A 84 -1.77 9.41 -2.09
CA CYS A 84 -0.89 8.89 -1.05
C CYS A 84 -1.38 7.52 -0.52
N GLY A 85 -2.41 6.94 -1.14
CA GLY A 85 -2.83 5.56 -0.96
C GLY A 85 -2.15 4.59 -1.94
N THR A 86 -2.77 3.44 -2.10
CA THR A 86 -2.33 2.35 -2.98
C THR A 86 -3.07 2.43 -4.31
N ILE A 87 -2.35 2.40 -5.42
CA ILE A 87 -2.94 2.24 -6.76
C ILE A 87 -2.80 0.78 -7.16
N THR A 88 -3.91 0.09 -7.39
CA THR A 88 -3.93 -1.28 -7.91
C THR A 88 -4.36 -1.26 -9.36
N ILE A 89 -3.51 -1.81 -10.22
CA ILE A 89 -3.73 -1.97 -11.66
C ILE A 89 -3.88 -3.46 -11.91
N PRO A 90 -5.11 -3.99 -11.97
CA PRO A 90 -5.35 -5.42 -12.14
C PRO A 90 -4.86 -5.93 -13.49
N ASP A 91 -4.80 -7.26 -13.61
CA ASP A 91 -4.64 -7.94 -14.89
C ASP A 91 -5.73 -7.50 -15.88
N ARG A 92 -5.42 -7.51 -17.18
CA ARG A 92 -6.26 -7.03 -18.30
C ARG A 92 -6.56 -5.53 -18.34
N VAL A 93 -6.05 -4.72 -17.41
CA VAL A 93 -6.15 -3.26 -17.51
C VAL A 93 -4.91 -2.71 -18.21
N ALA A 94 -5.11 -1.89 -19.24
CA ALA A 94 -4.04 -1.18 -19.92
C ALA A 94 -3.99 0.30 -19.52
N ILE A 95 -2.78 0.78 -19.22
CA ILE A 95 -2.52 2.20 -19.06
C ILE A 95 -2.02 2.75 -20.40
N ASN A 96 -2.86 3.57 -21.01
CA ASN A 96 -2.66 4.15 -22.34
C ASN A 96 -2.13 5.59 -22.27
N GLY A 97 -2.04 6.17 -21.07
CA GLY A 97 -1.52 7.51 -20.84
C GLY A 97 -1.74 7.97 -19.39
N GLY A 98 -1.26 9.18 -19.10
CA GLY A 98 -1.41 9.80 -17.78
C GLY A 98 -0.20 9.59 -16.86
N ASN A 99 -0.30 10.18 -15.67
CA ASN A 99 0.71 10.09 -14.63
C ASN A 99 0.09 9.51 -13.35
N LEU A 100 0.41 8.27 -13.03
CA LEU A 100 -0.07 7.60 -11.83
C LEU A 100 0.97 7.74 -10.73
N ILE A 101 0.63 8.49 -9.69
CA ILE A 101 1.47 8.68 -8.51
C ILE A 101 0.73 8.09 -7.32
N GLY A 102 1.28 7.02 -6.76
CA GLY A 102 0.78 6.35 -5.56
C GLY A 102 1.84 6.34 -4.47
N ASN A 103 1.44 6.21 -3.21
CA ASN A 103 2.41 5.84 -2.16
C ASN A 103 2.93 4.44 -2.43
N ASP A 104 2.01 3.52 -2.69
CA ASP A 104 2.31 2.17 -3.16
C ASP A 104 1.58 1.92 -4.48
N VAL A 105 2.20 1.17 -5.37
CA VAL A 105 1.58 0.80 -6.66
C VAL A 105 1.72 -0.69 -6.86
N ARG A 106 0.60 -1.35 -7.15
CA ARG A 106 0.54 -2.75 -7.54
C ARG A 106 0.19 -2.83 -9.02
N LEU A 107 1.09 -3.37 -9.82
CA LEU A 107 0.94 -3.54 -11.26
C LEU A 107 0.83 -5.02 -11.59
N ASP A 108 -0.37 -5.46 -11.95
CA ASP A 108 -0.66 -6.77 -12.57
C ASP A 108 -1.03 -6.62 -14.06
N GLY A 109 -1.29 -5.40 -14.55
CA GLY A 109 -1.70 -5.11 -15.93
C GLY A 109 -0.56 -4.64 -16.86
N THR A 110 -0.93 -3.99 -17.97
CA THR A 110 0.04 -3.53 -18.99
C THR A 110 0.16 -2.00 -19.01
N LEU A 111 1.37 -1.47 -18.89
CA LEU A 111 1.69 -0.05 -19.14
C LEU A 111 2.15 0.12 -20.59
N ARG A 112 1.32 0.75 -21.43
CA ARG A 112 1.67 1.05 -22.83
C ARG A 112 2.26 2.44 -22.98
N ALA A 113 1.69 3.43 -22.29
CA ALA A 113 2.13 4.81 -22.29
C ALA A 113 1.76 5.51 -20.97
N GLY A 114 2.43 6.62 -20.66
CA GLY A 114 2.31 7.31 -19.37
C GLY A 114 3.42 6.94 -18.40
N THR A 115 3.33 7.39 -17.16
CA THR A 115 4.34 7.14 -16.13
C THR A 115 3.71 6.65 -14.84
N ILE A 116 4.38 5.71 -14.17
CA ILE A 116 4.03 5.23 -12.85
C ILE A 116 5.13 5.64 -11.87
N ARG A 117 4.75 6.34 -10.80
CA ARG A 117 5.64 6.67 -9.70
C ARG A 117 5.08 6.14 -8.39
N ALA A 118 5.70 5.10 -7.86
CA ALA A 118 5.47 4.63 -6.50
C ALA A 118 6.43 5.35 -5.56
N LEU A 119 5.92 6.20 -4.67
CA LEU A 119 6.78 6.95 -3.74
C LEU A 119 7.52 6.01 -2.77
N ARG A 120 6.88 4.90 -2.40
CA ARG A 120 7.41 3.91 -1.47
C ARG A 120 7.68 2.58 -2.17
N ARG A 121 6.63 1.82 -2.49
CA ARG A 121 6.79 0.44 -2.97
C ARG A 121 6.05 0.21 -4.28
N LEU A 122 6.75 -0.41 -5.22
CA LEU A 122 6.17 -0.99 -6.42
C LEU A 122 6.08 -2.51 -6.26
N GLU A 123 4.88 -3.06 -6.44
CA GLU A 123 4.61 -4.49 -6.46
C GLU A 123 4.29 -4.93 -7.88
N LEU A 124 5.07 -5.88 -8.42
CA LEU A 124 4.92 -6.41 -9.78
C LEU A 124 4.34 -7.81 -9.74
N GLY A 125 3.19 -7.99 -10.39
CA GLY A 125 2.49 -9.26 -10.47
C GLY A 125 2.68 -10.04 -11.77
N PRO A 126 2.02 -11.20 -11.92
CA PRO A 126 2.20 -12.10 -13.06
C PRO A 126 1.88 -11.53 -14.44
N GLY A 127 0.90 -10.63 -14.55
CA GLY A 127 0.54 -9.98 -15.81
C GLY A 127 1.29 -8.67 -16.09
N ALA A 128 2.22 -8.27 -15.20
CA ALA A 128 2.89 -6.99 -15.30
C ALA A 128 3.75 -6.91 -16.56
N SER A 129 3.41 -5.97 -17.45
CA SER A 129 4.18 -5.67 -18.66
C SER A 129 4.33 -4.16 -18.79
N PHE A 130 5.57 -3.67 -18.83
CA PHE A 130 5.84 -2.24 -18.82
C PHE A 130 7.23 -1.92 -19.39
N PRO A 131 7.41 -0.75 -20.03
CA PRO A 131 8.73 -0.21 -20.29
C PRO A 131 9.39 0.27 -18.99
N GLU A 132 10.59 -0.21 -18.70
CA GLU A 132 11.30 0.03 -17.43
C GLU A 132 11.48 1.52 -17.10
N HIS A 133 11.78 2.35 -18.11
CA HIS A 133 12.01 3.79 -17.95
C HIS A 133 10.75 4.59 -17.58
N LEU A 134 9.56 4.01 -17.70
CA LEU A 134 8.28 4.67 -17.36
C LEU A 134 7.86 4.40 -15.91
N VAL A 135 8.60 3.56 -15.20
CA VAL A 135 8.25 3.14 -13.84
C VAL A 135 9.37 3.53 -12.88
N THR A 136 8.99 4.23 -11.81
CA THR A 136 9.94 4.66 -10.77
C THR A 136 9.41 4.29 -9.40
N ALA A 137 10.29 3.74 -8.56
CA ALA A 137 9.95 3.38 -7.19
C ALA A 137 11.18 3.41 -6.29
N ARG A 138 10.96 3.59 -4.99
CA ARG A 138 12.03 3.47 -4.00
C ARG A 138 12.33 2.01 -3.65
N ASP A 139 11.29 1.24 -3.36
CA ASP A 139 11.38 -0.18 -2.99
C ASP A 139 10.62 -1.02 -4.02
N LEU A 140 11.17 -2.19 -4.36
CA LEU A 140 10.58 -3.11 -5.35
C LEU A 140 10.15 -4.42 -4.68
N LYS A 141 9.01 -4.96 -5.11
CA LYS A 141 8.56 -6.30 -4.75
C LYS A 141 8.08 -7.06 -5.98
N ILE A 142 8.72 -8.18 -6.28
CA ILE A 142 8.26 -9.12 -7.29
C ILE A 142 7.34 -10.14 -6.61
N LEU A 143 6.08 -10.19 -6.99
CA LEU A 143 5.09 -11.09 -6.42
C LEU A 143 5.29 -12.54 -6.90
N ARG A 144 4.71 -13.50 -6.17
CA ARG A 144 4.74 -14.91 -6.56
C ARG A 144 4.07 -15.11 -7.91
N GLY A 145 4.67 -15.98 -8.73
CA GLY A 145 4.20 -16.25 -10.10
C GLY A 145 4.55 -15.18 -11.12
N ALA A 146 5.13 -14.03 -10.70
CA ALA A 146 5.61 -13.02 -11.62
C ALA A 146 6.94 -13.42 -12.25
N VAL A 147 7.10 -13.12 -13.53
CA VAL A 147 8.34 -13.31 -14.29
C VAL A 147 8.70 -11.98 -14.92
N ILE A 148 9.66 -11.28 -14.32
CA ILE A 148 10.05 -9.93 -14.72
C ILE A 148 11.47 -9.94 -15.27
N VAL A 149 11.68 -9.28 -16.40
CA VAL A 149 12.99 -9.11 -17.02
C VAL A 149 13.29 -7.62 -17.11
N PHE A 150 14.44 -7.22 -16.56
CA PHE A 150 15.01 -5.89 -16.73
C PHE A 150 16.18 -5.98 -17.70
N GLU A 151 16.01 -5.41 -18.89
CA GLU A 151 17.04 -5.26 -19.90
C GLU A 151 18.01 -4.12 -19.54
N GLN A 152 17.52 -3.08 -18.87
CA GLN A 152 18.33 -1.97 -18.40
C GLN A 152 18.72 -2.14 -16.93
N PRO A 153 19.82 -1.48 -16.49
CA PRO A 153 20.17 -1.47 -15.07
C PRO A 153 19.05 -0.81 -14.25
N ALA A 154 18.47 -1.56 -13.31
CA ALA A 154 17.43 -1.06 -12.43
C ALA A 154 18.01 -0.70 -11.05
N GLU A 155 17.58 0.43 -10.50
CA GLU A 155 18.06 0.94 -9.22
C GLU A 155 16.93 1.05 -8.20
N PHE A 156 17.10 0.42 -7.05
CA PHE A 156 16.15 0.47 -5.95
C PHE A 156 16.88 0.57 -4.61
N ARG A 157 16.13 0.79 -3.54
CA ARG A 157 16.64 0.72 -2.17
C ARG A 157 16.52 -0.69 -1.64
N ASP A 158 15.31 -1.14 -1.35
CA ASP A 158 15.05 -2.51 -0.88
C ASP A 158 14.31 -3.30 -1.97
N VAL A 159 14.66 -4.58 -2.15
CA VAL A 159 14.04 -5.46 -3.14
C VAL A 159 13.60 -6.78 -2.51
N GLU A 160 12.33 -7.12 -2.63
CA GLU A 160 11.74 -8.39 -2.23
C GLU A 160 11.40 -9.23 -3.48
N ILE A 161 12.01 -10.41 -3.64
CA ILE A 161 11.80 -11.27 -4.81
C ILE A 161 11.05 -12.53 -4.37
N ALA A 162 9.78 -12.64 -4.72
CA ALA A 162 8.95 -13.83 -4.47
C ALA A 162 8.58 -14.60 -5.75
N GLY A 163 8.87 -14.05 -6.93
CA GLY A 163 8.72 -14.68 -8.24
C GLY A 163 10.07 -14.92 -8.92
N VAL A 164 10.11 -14.77 -10.24
CA VAL A 164 11.33 -14.85 -11.05
C VAL A 164 11.71 -13.46 -11.53
N MET A 165 12.97 -13.09 -11.35
CA MET A 165 13.51 -11.83 -11.83
C MET A 165 14.83 -12.07 -12.57
N ARG A 166 14.97 -11.49 -13.77
CA ARG A 166 16.21 -11.51 -14.54
C ARG A 166 16.67 -10.09 -14.87
N GLY A 167 17.97 -9.84 -14.81
CA GLY A 167 18.52 -8.56 -15.27
C GLY A 167 19.70 -8.05 -14.44
N ARG A 168 19.96 -6.74 -14.55
CA ARG A 168 20.99 -6.04 -13.79
C ARG A 168 20.34 -5.17 -12.71
N LEU A 169 20.53 -5.54 -11.45
CA LEU A 169 19.93 -4.87 -10.29
C LEU A 169 20.99 -4.21 -9.41
N ARG A 170 20.78 -2.94 -9.07
CA ARG A 170 21.51 -2.22 -8.02
C ARG A 170 20.56 -1.87 -6.89
N ALA A 171 20.81 -2.42 -5.71
CA ALA A 171 20.07 -2.12 -4.50
C ALA A 171 20.97 -1.38 -3.50
N SER A 172 20.57 -0.19 -3.04
CA SER A 172 21.33 0.51 -1.99
C SER A 172 21.12 -0.09 -0.59
N GLY A 173 20.03 -0.82 -0.39
CA GLY A 173 19.66 -1.49 0.85
C GLY A 173 19.69 -3.01 0.71
N THR A 174 18.62 -3.67 1.17
CA THR A 174 18.56 -5.14 1.26
C THR A 174 17.86 -5.76 0.06
N VAL A 175 18.43 -6.83 -0.50
CA VAL A 175 17.75 -7.73 -1.44
C VAL A 175 17.40 -9.03 -0.73
N THR A 176 16.13 -9.41 -0.76
CA THR A 176 15.60 -10.64 -0.16
C THR A 176 15.02 -11.54 -1.24
N ILE A 177 15.53 -12.76 -1.37
CA ILE A 177 14.98 -13.80 -2.24
C ILE A 177 14.19 -14.78 -1.38
N HIS A 178 12.89 -14.88 -1.63
CA HIS A 178 11.97 -15.72 -0.87
C HIS A 178 12.00 -17.20 -1.35
N PRO A 179 11.45 -18.14 -0.55
CA PRO A 179 11.36 -19.54 -0.96
C PRO A 179 10.58 -19.72 -2.27
N GLY A 180 11.14 -20.49 -3.20
CA GLY A 180 10.59 -20.74 -4.54
C GLY A 180 10.75 -19.58 -5.53
N ALA A 181 11.44 -18.51 -5.14
CA ALA A 181 11.79 -17.41 -6.03
C ALA A 181 13.14 -17.65 -6.72
N GLU A 182 13.38 -17.00 -7.86
CA GLU A 182 14.65 -17.09 -8.59
C GLU A 182 15.12 -15.72 -9.03
N PHE A 183 16.39 -15.39 -8.76
CA PHE A 183 17.07 -14.24 -9.35
C PHE A 183 18.22 -14.69 -10.25
N ALA A 184 18.28 -14.16 -11.47
CA ALA A 184 19.40 -14.40 -12.38
C ALA A 184 19.95 -13.12 -13.03
N GLY A 185 21.28 -13.02 -13.16
CA GLY A 185 21.95 -11.89 -13.84
C GLY A 185 23.05 -11.24 -13.01
N GLU A 186 22.99 -9.92 -12.83
CA GLU A 186 23.99 -9.15 -12.07
C GLU A 186 23.32 -8.41 -10.91
N LEU A 187 23.87 -8.58 -9.71
CA LEU A 187 23.35 -7.94 -8.50
C LEU A 187 24.45 -7.17 -7.78
N THR A 188 24.20 -5.88 -7.50
CA THR A 188 24.97 -5.10 -6.54
C THR A 188 24.06 -4.74 -5.37
N THR A 189 24.42 -5.07 -4.13
CA THR A 189 23.59 -4.77 -2.94
C THR A 189 24.42 -4.49 -1.69
N ALA A 190 23.87 -3.76 -0.72
CA ALA A 190 24.50 -3.63 0.61
C ALA A 190 24.27 -4.88 1.48
N ARG A 191 23.13 -5.57 1.30
CA ARG A 191 22.79 -6.76 2.07
C ARG A 191 21.98 -7.74 1.22
N LEU A 192 22.42 -8.99 1.17
CA LEU A 192 21.71 -10.07 0.50
C LEU A 192 21.17 -11.08 1.53
N ILE A 193 19.89 -11.40 1.42
CA ILE A 193 19.22 -12.46 2.18
C ILE A 193 18.61 -13.44 1.19
N VAL A 194 19.04 -14.69 1.22
CA VAL A 194 18.44 -15.77 0.43
C VAL A 194 17.78 -16.73 1.40
N ALA A 195 16.47 -16.85 1.34
CA ALA A 195 15.72 -17.80 2.16
C ALA A 195 15.91 -19.24 1.64
N ASP A 196 15.68 -20.22 2.51
CA ASP A 196 15.74 -21.63 2.14
C ASP A 196 14.80 -21.92 0.96
N GLY A 197 15.35 -22.54 -0.10
CA GLY A 197 14.62 -22.78 -1.34
C GLY A 197 14.54 -21.58 -2.30
N GLY A 198 15.25 -20.48 -2.02
CA GLY A 198 15.45 -19.38 -2.95
C GLY A 198 16.58 -19.67 -3.95
N GLY A 199 16.32 -19.48 -5.24
CA GLY A 199 17.28 -19.64 -6.32
C GLY A 199 18.07 -18.36 -6.59
N LEU A 200 19.39 -18.47 -6.64
CA LEU A 200 20.28 -17.37 -7.00
C LEU A 200 21.30 -17.85 -8.04
N ASN A 201 21.16 -17.35 -9.27
CA ASN A 201 22.09 -17.60 -10.38
C ASN A 201 22.60 -16.27 -10.94
N ALA A 202 23.45 -15.59 -10.17
CA ALA A 202 23.89 -14.25 -10.51
C ALA A 202 25.33 -13.96 -10.10
N ARG A 203 25.95 -13.01 -10.80
CA ARG A 203 27.17 -12.36 -10.33
C ARG A 203 26.78 -11.33 -9.27
N VAL A 204 27.13 -11.60 -8.01
CA VAL A 204 26.81 -10.72 -6.88
C VAL A 204 28.04 -9.93 -6.45
N ARG A 205 27.84 -8.63 -6.23
CA ARG A 205 28.76 -7.76 -5.50
C ARG A 205 28.06 -7.21 -4.28
N VAL A 206 28.63 -7.44 -3.10
CA VAL A 206 28.14 -6.87 -1.85
C VAL A 206 29.06 -5.72 -1.47
N GLU A 207 28.53 -4.50 -1.48
CA GLU A 207 29.29 -3.28 -1.22
C GLU A 207 28.67 -2.52 -0.05
N VAL A 208 29.47 -2.24 0.97
CA VAL A 208 29.06 -1.37 2.09
C VAL A 208 29.34 0.07 1.65
N ARG A 209 28.29 0.85 1.40
CA ARG A 209 28.42 2.29 1.20
C ARG A 209 28.42 3.02 2.54
#